data_AF-A0A7R9TEK1-F1
#
_entry.id   AF-A0A7R9TEK1-F1
#
_cell.length_a   1.000
_cell.length_b   1.000
_cell.length_c   1.000
_cell.angle_alpha   90.00
_cell.angle_beta   90.00
_cell.angle_gamma   90.00
#
_symmetry.space_group_name_H-M   'P 1'
#
loop_
_entity.id
_entity.type
_entity.pdbx_description
1 polymer ?
#
loop_
_entity_poly.entity_id
_entity_poly.type
_entity_poly.pdbx_seq_one_letter_code
_entity_poly.pdbx_strand_id
1 'polypeptide(L)'
;VEFYAPWCGHCQKLAPEYDAAAKALSGHDATRKAKLGAVDCDEESNKALCASAGVKGFPTIKGYNKLAGSEDRETSESYDGSRDKDGIVNFVKGRLSGGGGGGG
;
A
#
# COMPACT_ATOMS: atom_id res chain seq x y z
N VAL A 1 0.43 2.03 -0.72
CA VAL A 1 -0.70 2.94 -1.01
C VAL A 1 -1.95 2.11 -1.18
N GLU A 2 -3.03 2.45 -0.48
CA GLU A 2 -4.37 1.91 -0.69
C GLU A 2 -5.11 2.79 -1.69
N PHE A 3 -5.73 2.17 -2.69
CA PHE A 3 -6.68 2.79 -3.60
C PHE A 3 -8.08 2.33 -3.21
N TYR A 4 -8.93 3.28 -2.85
CA TYR A 4 -10.23 3.00 -2.25
C TYR A 4 -11.33 3.89 -2.85
N ALA A 5 -12.58 3.60 -2.48
CA ALA A 5 -13.73 4.46 -2.71
C ALA A 5 -14.59 4.49 -1.43
N PRO A 6 -15.15 5.65 -1.02
CA PRO A 6 -15.82 5.82 0.27
C PRO A 6 -17.13 5.02 0.37
N TRP A 7 -17.78 4.76 -0.76
CA TRP A 7 -19.00 3.95 -0.84
C TRP A 7 -18.73 2.43 -0.79
N CYS A 8 -17.47 2.00 -0.89
CA CYS A 8 -17.14 0.58 -0.93
C CYS A 8 -17.11 -0.03 0.48
N GLY A 9 -18.05 -0.93 0.78
CA GLY A 9 -18.11 -1.61 2.09
C GLY A 9 -16.86 -2.43 2.44
N HIS A 10 -16.12 -2.94 1.45
CA HIS A 10 -14.83 -3.61 1.70
C HIS A 10 -13.72 -2.62 2.10
N CYS A 11 -13.72 -1.41 1.55
CA CYS A 11 -12.79 -0.34 1.94
C CYS A 11 -13.08 0.13 3.36
N GLN A 12 -14.35 0.31 3.71
CA GLN A 12 -14.73 0.71 5.07
C GLN A 12 -14.28 -0.30 6.14
N LYS A 13 -14.30 -1.60 5.82
CA LYS A 13 -13.77 -2.66 6.71
C LYS A 13 -12.25 -2.66 6.81
N LEU A 14 -11.54 -2.30 5.74
CA LEU A 14 -10.08 -2.25 5.69
C LEU A 14 -9.52 -0.98 6.37
N ALA A 15 -10.23 0.15 6.28
CA ALA A 15 -9.78 1.43 6.81
C ALA A 15 -9.22 1.39 8.25
N PRO A 16 -9.89 0.79 9.25
CA PRO A 16 -9.34 0.72 10.61
C PRO A 16 -8.07 -0.12 10.71
N GLU A 17 -7.97 -1.21 9.94
CA GLU A 17 -6.79 -2.07 9.90
C GLU A 17 -5.60 -1.38 9.22
N TYR A 18 -5.87 -0.62 8.14
CA TYR A 18 -4.87 0.13 7.41
C TYR A 18 -4.30 1.29 8.23
N ASP A 19 -5.16 2.01 8.96
CA ASP A 19 -4.73 3.06 9.91
C ASP A 19 -3.91 2.49 11.08
N ALA A 20 -4.34 1.36 11.65
CA ALA A 20 -3.59 0.68 12.70
C ALA A 20 -2.20 0.22 12.20
N ALA A 21 -2.12 -0.28 10.97
CA ALA A 21 -0.85 -0.65 10.34
C ALA A 21 0.06 0.58 10.14
N ALA A 22 -0.51 1.70 9.69
CA ALA A 22 0.25 2.95 9.51
C ALA A 22 0.84 3.45 10.83
N LYS A 23 0.06 3.39 11.91
CA LYS A 23 0.53 3.73 13.26
C LYS A 23 1.65 2.80 13.74
N ALA A 24 1.48 1.49 13.54
CA ALA A 24 2.49 0.50 13.92
C ALA A 24 3.82 0.67 13.16
N LEU A 25 3.76 1.03 11.88
CA LEU A 25 4.93 1.26 11.03
C LEU A 25 5.60 2.61 11.28
N SER A 26 4.85 3.60 11.77
CA SER A 26 5.40 4.90 12.17
C SER A 26 6.18 4.84 13.48
N GLY A 27 5.95 3.81 14.31
CA GLY A 27 6.26 3.84 15.74
C GLY A 27 7.59 3.24 16.19
N HIS A 28 8.35 2.48 15.40
CA HIS A 28 9.34 1.58 16.04
C HIS A 28 10.70 1.35 15.39
N ASP A 29 10.99 1.81 14.17
CA ASP A 29 12.30 1.53 13.58
C ASP A 29 12.78 2.67 12.67
N ALA A 30 13.75 3.43 13.17
CA ALA A 30 14.36 4.57 12.48
C ALA A 30 15.13 4.17 11.21
N THR A 31 15.21 2.87 10.89
CA THR A 31 16.11 2.35 9.87
C THR A 31 15.54 2.43 8.45
N ARG A 32 14.21 2.48 8.24
CA ARG A 32 13.59 2.89 6.96
C ARG A 32 12.16 3.39 7.13
N LYS A 33 11.91 4.65 6.75
CA LYS A 33 10.61 5.36 6.82
C LYS A 33 9.60 4.82 5.78
N ALA A 34 9.06 3.62 5.97
CA ALA A 34 7.89 3.22 5.19
C ALA A 34 6.71 4.15 5.49
N LYS A 35 6.03 4.59 4.43
CA LYS A 35 4.82 5.41 4.53
C LYS A 35 3.64 4.64 3.96
N LEU A 36 2.55 4.61 4.71
CA LEU A 36 1.26 4.21 4.19
C LEU A 36 0.51 5.47 3.75
N GLY A 37 -0.21 5.35 2.65
CA GLY A 37 -1.02 6.42 2.09
C GLY A 37 -2.26 5.82 1.46
N ALA A 38 -3.33 6.59 1.38
CA ALA A 38 -4.58 6.19 0.77
C ALA A 38 -4.99 7.22 -0.29
N VAL A 39 -5.57 6.75 -1.39
CA VAL A 39 -6.05 7.57 -2.51
C VAL A 39 -7.52 7.23 -2.73
N ASP A 40 -8.36 8.25 -2.63
CA ASP A 40 -9.78 8.15 -2.99
C ASP A 40 -9.91 8.21 -4.51
N CYS A 41 -10.26 7.08 -5.12
CA CYS A 41 -10.43 6.96 -6.56
C CYS A 41 -11.84 7.32 -7.05
N ASP A 42 -12.77 7.60 -6.14
CA ASP A 42 -14.08 8.15 -6.48
C ASP A 42 -13.97 9.64 -6.84
N GLU A 43 -13.03 10.34 -6.19
CA GLU A 43 -12.70 11.74 -6.49
C GLU A 43 -12.20 11.91 -7.94
N GLU A 44 -12.82 12.82 -8.69
CA GLU A 44 -12.55 13.02 -10.11
C GLU A 44 -11.08 13.37 -10.42
N SER A 45 -10.47 14.17 -9.55
CA SER A 45 -9.05 14.57 -9.62
C SER A 45 -8.08 13.38 -9.58
N ASN A 46 -8.48 12.29 -8.91
CA ASN A 46 -7.66 11.11 -8.67
C ASN A 46 -7.93 9.98 -9.66
N LYS A 47 -8.99 10.05 -10.46
CA LYS A 47 -9.38 8.99 -11.42
C LYS A 47 -8.26 8.64 -12.40
N ALA A 48 -7.57 9.65 -12.92
CA ALA A 48 -6.43 9.46 -13.83
C ALA A 48 -5.26 8.73 -13.12
N LEU A 49 -4.96 9.11 -11.88
CA LEU A 49 -3.93 8.46 -11.07
C LEU A 49 -4.27 6.99 -10.80
N CYS A 50 -5.51 6.71 -10.39
CA CYS A 50 -5.96 5.34 -10.12
C CYS A 50 -5.97 4.47 -11.39
N ALA A 51 -6.36 5.03 -12.54
CA ALA A 51 -6.29 4.34 -13.82
C ALA A 51 -4.84 4.05 -14.24
N SER A 52 -3.94 5.02 -14.15
CA SER A 52 -2.50 4.83 -14.43
C SER A 52 -1.83 3.85 -13.46
N ALA A 53 -2.30 3.80 -12.21
CA ALA A 53 -1.88 2.79 -11.25
C ALA A 53 -2.47 1.40 -11.55
N GLY A 54 -3.33 1.25 -12.57
CA GLY A 54 -3.92 -0.03 -12.97
C GLY A 54 -4.95 -0.58 -11.98
N VAL A 55 -5.63 0.30 -11.24
CA VAL A 55 -6.69 -0.08 -10.28
C VAL A 55 -7.93 -0.54 -11.05
N LYS A 56 -8.34 -1.79 -10.84
CA LYS A 56 -9.53 -2.39 -11.50
C LYS A 56 -10.70 -2.64 -10.55
N GLY A 57 -10.49 -2.45 -9.25
CA GLY A 57 -11.48 -2.69 -8.21
C GLY A 57 -10.98 -2.25 -6.85
N PHE A 58 -11.89 -2.19 -5.87
CA PHE A 58 -11.60 -1.67 -4.54
C PHE A 58 -11.88 -2.71 -3.44
N PRO A 59 -11.11 -2.68 -2.34
CA PRO A 59 -9.83 -1.97 -2.19
C PRO A 59 -8.72 -2.62 -3.02
N THR A 60 -7.78 -1.81 -3.52
CA THR A 60 -6.51 -2.30 -4.11
C THR A 60 -5.35 -1.72 -3.32
N ILE A 61 -4.46 -2.56 -2.80
CA ILE A 61 -3.23 -2.10 -2.13
C ILE A 61 -2.05 -2.32 -3.07
N LYS A 62 -1.21 -1.29 -3.21
CA LYS A 62 0.05 -1.38 -3.95
C LYS A 62 1.25 -1.00 -3.09
N GLY A 63 2.28 -1.85 -3.15
CA GLY A 63 3.60 -1.54 -2.61
C GLY A 63 4.42 -0.76 -3.63
N TYR A 64 5.04 0.34 -3.21
CA TYR A 64 5.96 1.12 -4.03
C TYR A 64 7.33 1.12 -3.36
N ASN A 65 8.35 0.66 -4.07
CA ASN A 65 9.72 0.66 -3.59
C ASN A 65 10.57 1.53 -4.52
N LYS A 66 11.26 2.51 -3.93
CA LYS A 66 12.45 3.09 -4.55
C LYS A 66 13.58 2.10 -4.38
N LEU A 67 14.04 1.49 -5.47
CA LEU A 67 15.26 0.69 -5.45
C LEU A 67 16.44 1.60 -5.09
N ALA A 68 17.20 1.23 -4.06
CA ALA A 68 18.39 1.97 -3.67
C ALA A 68 19.39 1.98 -4.83
N GLY A 69 19.81 3.16 -5.29
CA GLY A 69 20.76 3.32 -6.40
C GLY A 69 20.13 3.58 -7.78
N SER A 70 18.81 3.65 -7.89
CA SER A 70 18.14 4.09 -9.12
C SER A 70 17.14 5.19 -8.80
N GLU A 71 17.47 6.42 -9.16
CA GLU A 71 16.58 7.58 -9.00
C GLU A 71 15.30 7.44 -9.86
N ASP A 72 15.37 6.62 -10.91
CA ASP A 72 14.36 6.51 -11.97
C ASP A 72 13.54 5.22 -11.97
N ARG A 73 13.78 4.27 -11.04
CA ARG A 73 13.00 3.01 -10.98
C ARG A 73 12.24 2.89 -9.68
N GLU A 74 11.03 3.45 -9.71
CA GLU A 74 9.94 3.04 -8.84
C GLU A 74 9.34 1.76 -9.40
N THR A 75 9.42 0.67 -8.65
CA THR A 75 8.65 -0.54 -8.95
C THR A 75 7.39 -0.55 -8.10
N SER A 76 6.29 -1.03 -8.68
CA SER A 76 5.04 -1.20 -7.97
C SER A 76 4.53 -2.62 -8.12
N GLU A 77 3.94 -3.14 -7.05
CA GLU A 77 3.38 -4.48 -7.00
C GLU A 77 2.04 -4.45 -6.30
N SER A 78 1.12 -5.31 -6.74
CA SER A 78 -0.15 -5.50 -6.06
C SER A 78 0.05 -6.35 -4.81
N TYR A 79 -0.60 -5.95 -3.72
CA TYR A 79 -0.67 -6.72 -2.49
C TYR A 79 -1.98 -7.52 -2.44
N ASP A 80 -1.86 -8.84 -2.44
CA ASP A 80 -2.99 -9.80 -2.37
C ASP A 80 -3.02 -10.57 -1.03
N GLY A 81 -2.24 -10.13 -0.04
CA GLY A 81 -2.19 -10.74 1.28
C GLY A 81 -3.37 -10.36 2.18
N SER A 82 -3.29 -10.78 3.45
CA SER A 82 -4.34 -10.55 4.43
C SER A 82 -4.64 -9.07 4.66
N ARG A 83 -5.93 -8.72 4.63
CA ARG A 83 -6.43 -7.34 4.77
C ARG A 83 -6.61 -6.93 6.24
N ASP A 84 -5.67 -7.34 7.07
CA ASP A 84 -5.58 -7.01 8.49
C ASP A 84 -4.27 -6.29 8.81
N LYS A 85 -4.22 -5.63 9.97
CA LYS A 85 -3.09 -4.84 10.42
C LYS A 85 -1.78 -5.63 10.33
N ASP A 86 -1.75 -6.88 10.81
CA ASP A 86 -0.54 -7.67 10.91
C ASP A 86 -0.04 -8.12 9.53
N GLY A 87 -0.95 -8.52 8.62
CA GLY A 87 -0.64 -8.82 7.23
C GLY A 87 0.02 -7.65 6.49
N ILE A 88 -0.54 -6.44 6.65
CA ILE A 88 -0.02 -5.22 6.02
C ILE A 88 1.35 -4.84 6.61
N VAL A 89 1.49 -4.88 7.94
CA VAL A 89 2.74 -4.58 8.63
C VAL A 89 3.85 -5.53 8.18
N ASN A 90 3.56 -6.83 8.11
CA ASN A 90 4.53 -7.84 7.71
C ASN A 90 4.97 -7.67 6.26
N PHE A 91 4.05 -7.38 5.35
CA PHE A 91 4.38 -7.08 3.96
C PHE A 91 5.37 -5.91 3.84
N VAL A 92 5.07 -4.81 4.52
CA VAL A 92 5.92 -3.62 4.49
C VAL A 92 7.29 -3.91 5.09
N LYS A 93 7.35 -4.57 6.26
CA LYS A 93 8.62 -4.94 6.91
C LYS A 93 9.46 -5.88 6.06
N GLY A 94 8.86 -6.89 5.43
CA GLY A 94 9.55 -7.82 4.54
C GLY A 94 10.22 -7.11 3.36
N ARG A 95 9.52 -6.15 2.75
CA ARG A 95 10.06 -5.35 1.64
C ARG A 95 11.14 -4.37 2.07
N LEU A 96 11.07 -3.85 3.29
CA LEU A 96 12.12 -3.00 3.87
C LEU A 96 13.40 -3.76 4.19
N SER A 97 13.38 -5.08 4.36
CA SER A 97 14.59 -5.85 4.73
C SER A 97 15.49 -6.20 3.53
N GLY A 98 15.03 -6.00 2.29
CA GLY A 98 15.78 -6.34 1.09
C GLY A 98 15.65 -7.82 0.72
N GLY A 99 15.25 -8.07 -0.53
CA GLY A 99 15.14 -9.42 -1.09
C GLY A 99 13.76 -9.70 -1.64
N GLY A 100 13.71 -9.98 -2.95
CA GLY A 100 12.48 -10.31 -3.65
C GLY A 100 11.74 -11.48 -3.03
N GLY A 101 10.43 -11.35 -2.96
CA GLY A 101 9.51 -12.44 -2.72
C GLY A 101 8.31 -12.22 -3.62
N GLY A 102 8.49 -12.49 -4.92
CA GLY A 102 7.35 -12.77 -5.79
C GLY A 102 6.64 -13.99 -5.21
N GLY A 103 5.42 -13.80 -4.74
CA GLY A 103 4.56 -14.90 -4.32
C GLY A 103 3.81 -15.45 -5.51
N GLY A 104 3.85 -16.79 -5.67
CA GLY A 104 2.93 -17.58 -6.50
C GLY A 104 3.45 -17.96 -7.86
#